data_AF-C0KUL7-F1
#
_entry.id   AF-C0KUL7-F1
#
_cell.length_a   1.000
_cell.length_b   1.000
_cell.length_c   1.000
_cell.angle_alpha   90.00
_cell.angle_beta   90.00
_cell.angle_gamma   90.00
#
_symmetry.space_group_name_H-M   'P 1'
#
loop_
_entity.id
_entity.type
_entity.pdbx_description
1 polymer ?
#
loop_
_entity_poly.entity_id
_entity_poly.type
_entity_poly.pdbx_seq_one_letter_code
_entity_poly.pdbx_strand_id
1 'polypeptide(L)'
;MLVKTLGYVGVESPDAKEWLAFGPEVLGMEAVEASSGSVLLRIDDADHRLAVHHGERNRMLYAGWDVGSEEALEAAGELLHKRGIGFEVGTEEDCAARGVLGFLTL
;
A
#
# COMPACT_ATOMS: atom_id res chain seq x y z
N MET A 1 -21.17 3.66 0.07
CA MET A 1 -20.05 3.60 -0.90
C MET A 1 -19.02 2.65 -0.29
N LEU A 2 -18.56 1.62 -1.00
CA LEU A 2 -17.68 0.58 -0.43
C LEU A 2 -16.23 1.07 -0.26
N VAL A 3 -15.73 1.86 -1.20
CA VAL A 3 -14.41 2.50 -1.12
C VAL A 3 -14.57 3.89 -0.55
N LYS A 4 -13.73 4.26 0.42
CA LYS A 4 -13.71 5.58 1.06
C LYS A 4 -12.65 6.48 0.43
N THR A 5 -11.41 5.99 0.33
CA THR A 5 -10.27 6.78 -0.15
C THR A 5 -9.18 5.88 -0.74
N LEU A 6 -8.24 6.49 -1.45
CA LEU A 6 -6.94 5.88 -1.71
C LEU A 6 -6.17 5.82 -0.38
N GLY A 7 -5.85 4.61 0.06
CA GLY A 7 -5.13 4.36 1.31
C GLY A 7 -3.64 4.57 1.13
N TYR A 8 -3.03 3.86 0.18
CA TYR A 8 -1.59 3.91 -0.08
C TYR A 8 -1.27 3.43 -1.52
N VAL A 9 -0.06 3.75 -1.98
CA VAL A 9 0.46 3.31 -3.29
C VAL A 9 1.82 2.66 -3.13
N GLY A 10 2.06 1.61 -3.90
CA GLY A 10 3.39 0.99 -4.06
C GLY A 10 3.92 1.22 -5.45
N VAL A 11 5.16 1.68 -5.55
CA VAL A 11 5.86 1.89 -6.81
C VAL A 11 7.21 1.17 -6.81
N GLU A 12 7.68 0.80 -7.98
CA GLU A 12 9.04 0.32 -8.21
C GLU A 12 9.88 1.48 -8.76
N SER A 13 11.14 1.55 -8.35
CA SER A 13 12.12 2.49 -8.91
C SER A 13 13.56 1.95 -8.80
N PRO A 14 14.43 2.17 -9.82
CA PRO A 14 15.86 1.89 -9.71
C PRO A 14 16.55 2.82 -8.72
N ASP A 15 15.97 3.99 -8.49
CA ASP A 15 16.52 5.04 -7.65
C ASP A 15 15.79 5.12 -6.30
N ALA A 16 15.26 3.99 -5.82
CA ALA A 16 14.43 3.93 -4.62
C ALA A 16 15.07 4.62 -3.39
N LYS A 17 16.40 4.48 -3.22
CA LYS A 17 17.11 5.11 -2.10
C LYS A 17 17.17 6.64 -2.16
N GLU A 18 17.05 7.24 -3.33
CA GLU A 18 17.01 8.70 -3.47
C GLU A 18 15.75 9.29 -2.80
N TRP A 19 14.71 8.47 -2.62
CA TRP A 19 13.48 8.88 -1.94
C TRP A 19 13.66 9.14 -0.45
N LEU A 20 14.73 8.63 0.18
CA LEU A 20 15.07 8.95 1.57
C LEU A 20 15.42 10.43 1.75
N ALA A 21 15.96 11.09 0.72
CA ALA A 21 16.21 12.52 0.72
C ALA A 21 15.01 13.29 0.13
N PHE A 22 14.50 12.84 -1.01
CA PHE A 22 13.41 13.53 -1.71
C PHE A 22 12.13 13.65 -0.87
N GLY A 23 11.75 12.60 -0.13
CA GLY A 23 10.58 12.60 0.75
C GLY A 23 10.56 13.76 1.75
N PRO A 24 11.54 13.86 2.66
CA PRO A 24 11.58 14.93 3.66
C PRO A 24 11.94 16.29 3.05
N GLU A 25 12.87 16.36 2.10
CA GLU A 25 13.40 17.64 1.62
C GLU A 25 12.48 18.35 0.62
N VAL A 26 11.70 17.60 -0.15
CA VAL A 26 10.84 18.17 -1.21
C VAL A 26 9.36 17.98 -0.89
N LEU A 27 8.95 16.79 -0.46
CA LEU A 27 7.53 16.49 -0.21
C LEU A 27 7.08 16.84 1.21
N GLY A 28 8.03 17.05 2.14
CA GLY A 28 7.72 17.23 3.55
C GLY A 28 7.17 15.96 4.22
N MET A 29 7.49 14.79 3.65
CA MET A 29 7.08 13.48 4.18
C MET A 29 8.19 12.90 5.05
N GLU A 30 7.81 12.20 6.12
CA GLU A 30 8.75 11.35 6.84
C GLU A 30 9.14 10.16 5.97
N ALA A 31 10.42 9.79 5.96
CA ALA A 31 10.94 8.68 5.17
C ALA A 31 11.73 7.70 6.05
N VAL A 32 11.49 6.39 5.88
CA VAL A 32 12.24 5.33 6.54
C VAL A 32 12.60 4.23 5.54
N GLU A 33 13.77 3.62 5.68
CA GLU A 33 14.13 2.39 4.95
C GLU A 33 13.68 1.18 5.77
N ALA A 34 12.77 0.39 5.22
CA ALA A 34 12.32 -0.87 5.82
C ALA A 34 13.41 -1.95 5.72
N SER A 35 13.30 -3.01 6.52
CA SER A 35 14.23 -4.14 6.48
C SER A 35 14.26 -4.85 5.11
N SER A 36 13.22 -4.71 4.30
CA SER A 36 13.14 -5.20 2.91
C SER A 36 13.95 -4.35 1.91
N GLY A 37 14.49 -3.20 2.33
CA GLY A 37 15.14 -2.21 1.46
C GLY A 37 14.15 -1.28 0.72
N SER A 38 12.85 -1.36 1.02
CA SER A 38 11.86 -0.41 0.50
C SER A 38 11.90 0.89 1.30
N VAL A 39 11.70 2.02 0.63
CA VAL A 39 11.55 3.33 1.29
C VAL A 39 10.07 3.61 1.52
N LEU A 40 9.67 3.79 2.77
CA LEU A 40 8.31 4.08 3.17
C LEU A 40 8.17 5.56 3.52
N LEU A 41 7.15 6.21 2.97
CA LEU A 41 6.91 7.64 3.08
C LEU A 41 5.56 7.93 3.74
N ARG A 42 5.59 8.71 4.81
CA ARG A 42 4.43 9.02 5.68
C ARG A 42 4.18 10.53 5.73
N ILE A 43 2.91 10.92 5.68
CA ILE A 43 2.47 12.34 5.77
C ILE A 43 1.37 12.57 6.81
N ASP A 44 0.78 11.49 7.33
CA ASP A 44 -0.29 11.52 8.32
C ASP A 44 -0.22 10.30 9.25
N ASP A 45 -1.31 10.00 9.95
CA ASP A 45 -1.38 8.95 10.98
C ASP A 45 -1.41 7.52 10.40
N ALA A 46 -1.48 7.36 9.07
CA ALA A 46 -1.29 6.04 8.46
C ALA A 46 0.17 5.58 8.61
N ASP A 47 0.42 4.27 8.56
CA ASP A 47 1.78 3.71 8.63
C ASP A 47 2.69 4.32 7.54
N HIS A 48 2.20 4.33 6.30
CA HIS A 48 2.77 5.08 5.18
C HIS A 48 1.71 5.31 4.09
N ARG A 49 1.92 6.30 3.22
CA ARG A 49 1.07 6.56 2.04
C ARG A 49 1.72 6.13 0.73
N LEU A 50 3.05 6.07 0.70
CA LEU A 50 3.81 5.65 -0.47
C LEU A 50 4.93 4.68 -0.05
N ALA A 51 4.97 3.52 -0.69
CA ALA A 51 6.06 2.57 -0.59
C ALA A 51 6.83 2.56 -1.91
N VAL A 52 8.14 2.80 -1.85
CA VAL A 52 9.05 2.78 -2.99
C VAL A 52 9.94 1.56 -2.88
N HIS A 53 9.66 0.56 -3.70
CA HIS A 53 10.42 -0.68 -3.77
C HIS A 53 11.57 -0.53 -4.76
N HIS A 54 12.73 -1.07 -4.41
CA HIS A 54 13.83 -1.17 -5.35
C HIS A 54 13.50 -2.14 -6.49
N GLY A 55 13.75 -1.74 -7.74
CA GLY A 55 13.66 -2.60 -8.91
C GLY A 55 14.14 -1.91 -10.17
N GLU A 56 14.06 -2.57 -11.33
CA GLU A 56 14.74 -2.09 -12.55
C GLU A 56 13.96 -1.02 -13.33
N ARG A 57 12.69 -0.77 -12.98
CA ARG A 57 11.79 0.11 -13.74
C ARG A 57 11.00 1.04 -12.84
N ASN A 58 10.73 2.24 -13.34
CA ASN A 58 9.74 3.12 -12.76
C ASN A 58 8.33 2.66 -13.15
N ARG A 59 7.56 2.11 -12.22
CA ARG A 59 6.16 1.68 -12.45
C ARG A 59 5.36 1.63 -11.15
N MET A 60 4.03 1.71 -11.27
CA MET A 60 3.14 1.37 -10.16
C MET A 60 3.05 -0.15 -10.01
N LEU A 61 3.17 -0.64 -8.78
CA LEU A 61 2.97 -2.05 -8.43
C LEU A 61 1.57 -2.31 -7.92
N TYR A 62 1.04 -1.40 -7.09
CA TYR A 62 -0.27 -1.56 -6.48
C TYR A 62 -0.84 -0.22 -5.99
N ALA A 63 -2.18 -0.19 -5.85
CA ALA A 63 -2.91 0.86 -5.16
C ALA A 63 -3.87 0.22 -4.15
N GLY A 64 -3.70 0.55 -2.87
CA GLY A 64 -4.56 0.07 -1.79
C GLY A 64 -5.72 1.01 -1.57
N TRP A 65 -6.95 0.51 -1.71
CA TRP A 65 -8.18 1.28 -1.49
C TRP A 65 -8.75 0.98 -0.12
N ASP A 66 -8.92 2.02 0.70
CA ASP A 66 -9.45 1.86 2.05
C ASP A 66 -10.98 1.73 2.03
N VAL A 67 -11.47 0.63 2.63
CA VAL A 67 -12.90 0.37 2.86
C VAL A 67 -13.32 0.75 4.28
N GLY A 68 -12.36 0.94 5.18
CA GLY A 68 -12.46 1.63 6.46
C GLY A 68 -12.97 0.82 7.63
N SER A 69 -13.26 -0.48 7.49
CA SER A 69 -13.41 -1.42 8.61
C SER A 69 -13.27 -2.87 8.13
N GLU A 70 -13.12 -3.81 9.07
CA GLU A 70 -13.09 -5.24 8.79
C GLU A 70 -14.41 -5.74 8.21
N GLU A 71 -15.55 -5.30 8.76
CA GLU A 71 -16.88 -5.66 8.25
C GLU A 71 -17.10 -5.14 6.81
N ALA A 72 -16.54 -3.97 6.49
CA ALA A 72 -16.58 -3.43 5.13
C ALA A 72 -15.69 -4.23 4.16
N LEU A 73 -14.58 -4.79 4.64
CA LEU A 73 -13.69 -5.66 3.87
C LEU A 73 -14.36 -7.01 3.58
N GLU A 74 -15.02 -7.60 4.59
CA GLU A 74 -15.84 -8.82 4.42
C GLU A 74 -16.96 -8.59 3.38
N ALA A 75 -17.70 -7.48 3.51
CA ALA A 75 -18.75 -7.12 2.56
C ALA A 75 -18.20 -6.89 1.13
N ALA A 76 -16.98 -6.39 0.99
CA ALA A 76 -16.31 -6.28 -0.30
C ALA A 76 -15.97 -7.67 -0.88
N GLY A 77 -15.48 -8.60 -0.06
CA GLY A 77 -15.22 -9.99 -0.44
C GLY A 77 -16.49 -10.71 -0.89
N GLU A 78 -17.59 -10.58 -0.15
CA GLU A 78 -18.89 -11.14 -0.54
C GLU A 78 -19.39 -10.58 -1.88
N LEU A 79 -19.21 -9.27 -2.12
CA LEU A 79 -19.58 -8.63 -3.36
C LEU A 79 -18.75 -9.16 -4.54
N LEU A 80 -17.44 -9.32 -4.37
CA LEU A 80 -16.55 -9.89 -5.38
C LEU A 80 -16.96 -11.33 -5.71
N HIS A 81 -17.18 -12.14 -4.67
CA HIS A 81 -17.63 -13.52 -4.81
C HIS A 81 -18.98 -13.61 -5.57
N LYS A 82 -19.98 -12.81 -5.18
CA LYS A 82 -21.30 -12.75 -5.83
C LYS A 82 -21.20 -12.35 -7.31
N ARG A 83 -20.18 -11.58 -7.67
CA ARG A 83 -19.90 -11.16 -9.05
C ARG A 83 -19.03 -12.16 -9.83
N GLY A 84 -18.58 -13.24 -9.20
CA GLY A 84 -17.69 -14.22 -9.81
C GLY A 84 -16.29 -13.66 -10.09
N ILE A 85 -15.87 -12.63 -9.36
CA ILE A 85 -14.53 -12.04 -9.45
C ILE A 85 -13.65 -12.77 -8.45
N GLY A 86 -12.60 -13.43 -8.95
CA GLY A 86 -11.60 -14.08 -8.11
C GLY A 86 -10.82 -13.04 -7.30
N PHE A 87 -10.49 -13.39 -6.07
CA PHE A 87 -9.64 -12.58 -5.21
C PHE A 87 -8.87 -13.49 -4.24
N GLU A 88 -7.78 -12.97 -3.71
CA GLU A 88 -6.98 -13.58 -2.66
C GLU A 88 -7.05 -12.71 -1.40
N VAL A 89 -6.98 -13.35 -0.23
CA VAL A 89 -6.87 -12.66 1.06
C VAL A 89 -5.39 -12.53 1.39
N GLY A 90 -4.94 -11.32 1.74
CA GLY A 90 -3.55 -11.09 2.12
C GLY A 90 -3.14 -11.91 3.35
N THR A 91 -1.91 -12.42 3.33
CA THR A 91 -1.31 -13.10 4.48
C THR A 91 -0.89 -12.11 5.57
N GLU A 92 -0.54 -12.61 6.77
CA GLU A 92 0.02 -11.76 7.83
C GLU A 92 1.32 -11.07 7.36
N GLU A 93 2.18 -11.79 6.64
CA GLU A 93 3.39 -11.21 6.05
C GLU A 93 3.08 -10.11 5.03
N ASP A 94 2.08 -10.33 4.17
CA ASP A 94 1.65 -9.31 3.21
C ASP A 94 1.09 -8.07 3.93
N CYS A 95 0.22 -8.27 4.92
CA CYS A 95 -0.37 -7.20 5.72
C CYS A 95 0.71 -6.36 6.42
N ALA A 96 1.71 -7.01 7.02
CA ALA A 96 2.86 -6.34 7.62
C ALA A 96 3.68 -5.55 6.58
N ALA A 97 3.92 -6.12 5.40
CA ALA A 97 4.62 -5.44 4.31
C ALA A 97 3.85 -4.23 3.76
N ARG A 98 2.51 -4.22 3.89
CA ARG A 98 1.63 -3.12 3.47
C ARG A 98 1.25 -2.14 4.59
N GLY A 99 1.58 -2.43 5.85
CA GLY A 99 1.19 -1.59 7.00
C GLY A 99 -0.33 -1.54 7.23
N VAL A 100 -1.05 -2.64 6.96
CA VAL A 100 -2.51 -2.73 7.11
C VAL A 100 -2.93 -3.93 7.95
N LEU A 101 -4.18 -3.92 8.42
CA LEU A 101 -4.74 -5.02 9.22
C LEU A 101 -5.24 -6.20 8.37
N GLY A 102 -5.60 -5.94 7.11
CA GLY A 102 -6.16 -6.93 6.19
C GLY A 102 -6.41 -6.30 4.82
N PHE A 103 -6.34 -7.09 3.76
CA PHE A 103 -6.74 -6.67 2.42
C PHE A 103 -7.14 -7.84 1.53
N LEU A 104 -7.86 -7.52 0.46
CA LEU A 104 -8.13 -8.43 -0.66
C LEU A 104 -7.36 -7.95 -1.89
N THR A 105 -6.81 -8.87 -2.67
CA THR A 105 -6.16 -8.59 -3.96
C THR A 105 -6.83 -9.34 -5.10
N LEU A 106 -6.81 -8.74 -6.28
CA LEU A 106 -7.42 -9.28 -7.52
C LEU A 106 -6.34 -9.79 -8.47
#